data_AF-B9NNZ4-F1
#
_entry.id   AF-B9NNZ4-F1
#
_cell.length_a   1.000
_cell.length_b   1.000
_cell.length_c   1.000
_cell.angle_alpha   90.00
_cell.angle_beta   90.00
_cell.angle_gamma   90.00
#
_symmetry.space_group_name_H-M   'P 1'
#
loop_
_entity.id
_entity.type
_entity.pdbx_description
1 polymer ?
#
loop_
_entity_poly.entity_id
_entity_poly.type
_entity_poly.pdbx_seq_one_letter_code
_entity_poly.pdbx_strand_id
1 'polypeptide(L)'
;MLSVSHDDICNALGIVRGTSRARLCDVPWTQGANGTHLYRLTDVLPTIKDRQREGVPRLFELAQADNEGSLWVGDDGVRRSRRLENWLVGGQVERLFGARVAFTNALAASVQSSALFGYLEALRCNLILADPVLKWTVLGDANALPPFEHWAVSYAITNARPNEIENEMRVAA
;
A
#
# COMPACT_ATOMS: atom_id res chain seq x y z
N MET A 1 -7.68 4.35 -1.93
CA MET A 1 -7.22 3.08 -1.32
C MET A 1 -8.00 1.94 -1.94
N LEU A 2 -7.30 0.93 -2.44
CA LEU A 2 -7.90 -0.27 -3.01
C LEU A 2 -8.34 -1.24 -1.91
N SER A 3 -9.57 -1.70 -2.01
CA SER A 3 -10.17 -2.68 -1.11
C SER A 3 -10.84 -3.81 -1.88
N VAL A 4 -10.86 -5.00 -1.28
CA VAL A 4 -11.42 -6.23 -1.87
C VAL A 4 -12.33 -6.91 -0.87
N SER A 5 -13.40 -7.54 -1.37
CA SER A 5 -14.29 -8.35 -0.54
C SER A 5 -13.76 -9.78 -0.38
N HIS A 6 -14.38 -10.53 0.54
CA HIS A 6 -14.12 -11.97 0.65
C HIS A 6 -14.35 -12.72 -0.66
N ASP A 7 -15.40 -12.36 -1.39
CA ASP A 7 -15.78 -13.05 -2.62
C ASP A 7 -14.78 -12.73 -3.75
N ASP A 8 -14.29 -11.49 -3.81
CA ASP A 8 -13.22 -11.10 -4.75
C ASP A 8 -11.94 -11.90 -4.51
N ILE A 9 -11.54 -12.07 -3.24
CA ILE A 9 -10.37 -12.85 -2.86
C ILE A 9 -10.55 -14.33 -3.23
N CYS A 10 -11.72 -14.90 -2.96
CA CYS A 10 -12.01 -16.29 -3.31
C CYS A 10 -11.98 -16.51 -4.83
N ASN A 11 -12.58 -15.59 -5.58
CA ASN A 11 -12.65 -15.60 -7.04
C ASN A 11 -11.25 -15.45 -7.67
N ALA A 12 -10.48 -14.45 -7.24
CA ALA A 12 -9.15 -14.18 -7.78
C ALA A 12 -8.13 -15.29 -7.47
N LEU A 13 -8.17 -15.87 -6.27
CA LEU A 13 -7.16 -16.83 -5.81
C LEU A 13 -7.58 -18.30 -5.95
N GLY A 14 -8.80 -18.56 -6.43
CA GLY A 14 -9.35 -19.91 -6.56
C GLY A 14 -9.45 -20.65 -5.21
N ILE A 15 -9.79 -19.95 -4.13
CA ILE A 15 -9.90 -20.53 -2.79
C ILE A 15 -11.32 -20.57 -2.26
N VAL A 16 -11.59 -21.54 -1.40
CA VAL A 16 -12.85 -21.62 -0.67
C VAL A 16 -12.93 -20.56 0.43
N ARG A 17 -14.15 -20.11 0.73
CA ARG A 17 -14.43 -19.04 1.71
C ARG A 17 -13.87 -19.32 3.10
N GLY A 18 -13.90 -20.57 3.57
CA GLY A 18 -13.31 -20.96 4.85
C GLY A 18 -11.81 -20.69 4.93
N THR A 19 -11.08 -20.94 3.84
CA THR A 19 -9.64 -20.64 3.75
C THR A 19 -9.39 -19.14 3.73
N SER A 20 -10.20 -18.37 2.99
CA SER A 20 -10.12 -16.91 2.97
C SER A 20 -10.36 -16.34 4.39
N ARG A 21 -11.42 -16.79 5.07
CA ARG A 21 -11.75 -16.35 6.45
C ARG A 21 -10.64 -16.67 7.46
N ALA A 22 -10.07 -17.88 7.40
CA ALA A 22 -8.98 -18.25 8.28
C ALA A 22 -7.74 -17.36 8.09
N ARG A 23 -7.45 -16.94 6.86
CA ARG A 23 -6.31 -16.06 6.57
C ARG A 23 -6.54 -14.60 6.94
N LEU A 24 -7.76 -14.13 6.78
CA LEU A 24 -8.14 -12.75 7.03
C LEU A 24 -8.62 -12.50 8.46
N CYS A 25 -8.50 -13.50 9.35
CA CYS A 25 -9.00 -13.42 10.73
C CYS A 25 -8.46 -12.20 11.49
N ASP A 26 -7.18 -11.88 11.29
CA ASP A 26 -6.49 -10.76 11.96
C ASP A 26 -6.25 -9.56 11.02
N VAL A 27 -6.85 -9.58 9.82
CA VAL A 27 -6.71 -8.49 8.86
C VAL A 27 -7.80 -7.45 9.12
N PRO A 28 -7.44 -6.17 9.36
CA PRO A 28 -8.42 -5.10 9.54
C PRO A 28 -9.35 -4.99 8.32
N TRP A 29 -10.63 -4.74 8.59
CA TRP A 29 -11.65 -4.57 7.56
C TRP A 29 -12.53 -3.38 7.87
N THR A 30 -13.17 -2.86 6.83
CA THR A 30 -14.19 -1.83 6.89
C THR A 30 -15.52 -2.38 6.38
N GLN A 31 -16.62 -1.81 6.85
CA GLN A 31 -17.95 -2.21 6.39
C GLN A 31 -18.27 -1.46 5.09
N GLY A 32 -18.38 -2.20 3.99
CA GLY A 32 -18.86 -1.71 2.70
C GLY A 32 -20.38 -1.74 2.57
N ALA A 33 -20.87 -1.50 1.34
CA ALA A 33 -22.30 -1.56 1.04
C ALA A 33 -22.90 -2.94 1.40
N ASN A 34 -24.14 -2.92 1.87
CA ASN A 34 -24.90 -4.11 2.26
C ASN A 34 -24.23 -4.97 3.35
N GLY A 35 -23.35 -4.38 4.16
CA GLY A 35 -22.65 -5.09 5.24
C GLY A 35 -21.50 -5.99 4.77
N THR A 36 -21.03 -5.81 3.54
CA THR A 36 -19.89 -6.57 3.01
C THR A 36 -18.62 -6.16 3.75
N HIS A 37 -17.79 -7.13 4.16
CA HIS A 37 -16.47 -6.83 4.71
C HIS A 37 -15.50 -6.50 3.58
N LEU A 38 -14.90 -5.32 3.64
CA LEU A 38 -13.89 -4.85 2.70
C LEU A 38 -12.52 -4.84 3.38
N TYR A 39 -11.54 -5.47 2.73
CA TYR A 39 -10.18 -5.58 3.20
C TYR A 39 -9.26 -4.75 2.32
N ARG A 40 -8.37 -3.97 2.93
CA ARG A 40 -7.38 -3.19 2.19
C ARG A 40 -6.46 -4.13 1.43
N LEU A 41 -6.27 -3.88 0.14
CA LEU A 41 -5.45 -4.74 -0.71
C LEU A 41 -4.02 -4.87 -0.17
N THR A 42 -3.45 -3.77 0.34
CA THR A 42 -2.10 -3.73 0.96
C THR A 42 -1.95 -4.66 2.17
N ASP A 43 -3.02 -4.93 2.90
CA ASP A 43 -3.02 -5.85 4.05
C ASP A 43 -3.37 -7.29 3.66
N VAL A 44 -4.08 -7.47 2.54
CA VAL A 44 -4.43 -8.79 1.99
C VAL A 44 -3.24 -9.43 1.29
N LEU A 45 -2.48 -8.68 0.48
CA LEU A 45 -1.37 -9.21 -0.34
C LEU A 45 -0.37 -10.06 0.47
N PRO A 46 0.12 -9.63 1.65
CA PRO A 46 1.05 -10.42 2.46
C PRO A 46 0.51 -11.77 2.94
N THR A 47 -0.81 -11.97 2.92
CA THR A 47 -1.46 -13.24 3.32
C THR A 47 -1.52 -14.26 2.17
N ILE A 48 -1.14 -13.86 0.96
CA ILE A 48 -1.19 -14.68 -0.24
C ILE A 48 0.08 -15.53 -0.33
N LYS A 49 -0.10 -16.85 -0.46
CA LYS A 49 1.00 -17.81 -0.61
C LYS A 49 1.58 -17.76 -2.01
N ASP A 50 2.85 -18.15 -2.17
CA ASP A 50 3.56 -18.08 -3.45
C ASP A 50 2.85 -18.80 -4.61
N ARG A 51 2.29 -19.99 -4.35
CA ARG A 51 1.52 -20.77 -5.35
C ARG A 51 0.24 -20.09 -5.86
N GLN A 52 -0.14 -18.95 -5.28
CA GLN A 52 -1.37 -18.21 -5.59
C GLN A 52 -1.06 -16.82 -6.17
N ARG A 53 0.22 -16.48 -6.34
CA ARG A 53 0.64 -15.18 -6.88
C ARG A 53 0.13 -14.93 -8.30
N GLU A 54 -0.11 -15.99 -9.07
CA GLU A 54 -0.71 -15.90 -10.41
C GLU A 54 -2.11 -15.25 -10.40
N GLY A 55 -2.85 -15.36 -9.28
CA GLY A 55 -4.16 -14.74 -9.12
C GLY A 55 -4.12 -13.27 -8.66
N VAL A 56 -2.95 -12.72 -8.34
CA VAL A 56 -2.81 -11.35 -7.82
C VAL A 56 -3.28 -10.30 -8.83
N PRO A 57 -2.93 -10.34 -10.13
CA PRO A 57 -3.45 -9.37 -11.10
C PRO A 57 -4.98 -9.29 -11.12
N ARG A 58 -5.65 -10.44 -11.07
CA ARG A 58 -7.12 -10.50 -11.00
C ARG A 58 -7.66 -9.85 -9.73
N LEU A 59 -6.94 -9.92 -8.62
CA LEU A 59 -7.33 -9.26 -7.38
C LEU A 59 -7.30 -7.72 -7.52
N PHE A 60 -6.33 -7.17 -8.27
CA PHE A 60 -6.29 -5.73 -8.58
C PHE A 60 -7.43 -5.30 -9.51
N GLU A 61 -7.86 -6.15 -10.44
CA GLU A 61 -9.00 -5.88 -11.33
C GLU A 61 -10.34 -5.84 -10.58
N LEU A 62 -10.49 -6.68 -9.55
CA LEU A 62 -11.69 -6.76 -8.72
C LEU A 62 -11.71 -5.72 -7.60
N ALA A 63 -10.55 -5.13 -7.26
CA ALA A 63 -10.44 -4.18 -6.18
C ALA A 63 -11.23 -2.90 -6.47
N GLN A 64 -11.99 -2.46 -5.48
CA GLN A 64 -12.76 -1.22 -5.52
C GLN A 64 -11.93 -0.10 -4.89
N ALA A 65 -12.03 1.11 -5.46
CA ALA A 65 -11.43 2.30 -4.88
C ALA A 65 -12.41 2.90 -3.87
N ASP A 66 -12.08 2.82 -2.57
CA ASP A 66 -12.95 3.32 -1.50
C ASP A 66 -13.11 4.85 -1.53
N ASN A 67 -12.06 5.56 -1.96
CA ASN A 67 -12.03 7.01 -2.10
C ASN A 67 -11.05 7.35 -3.23
N GLU A 68 -11.60 7.65 -4.41
CA GLU A 68 -10.81 8.10 -5.55
C GLU A 68 -10.04 9.37 -5.17
N GLY A 69 -8.71 9.34 -5.31
CA GLY A 69 -7.84 10.49 -5.00
C GLY A 69 -7.41 10.64 -3.54
N SER A 70 -7.77 9.74 -2.62
CA SER A 70 -7.22 9.80 -1.25
C SER A 70 -5.72 9.46 -1.24
N LEU A 71 -4.90 10.40 -0.77
CA LEU A 71 -3.45 10.24 -0.57
C LEU A 71 -3.09 9.61 0.77
N TRP A 72 -4.07 9.52 1.69
CA TRP A 72 -3.88 8.98 3.02
C TRP A 72 -3.75 7.45 2.98
N VAL A 73 -2.67 6.91 3.55
CA VAL A 73 -2.40 5.47 3.54
C VAL A 73 -2.90 4.71 4.78
N GLY A 74 -3.49 5.42 5.74
CA GLY A 74 -3.94 4.86 7.01
C GLY A 74 -2.85 4.85 8.09
N ASP A 75 -3.27 4.52 9.30
CA ASP A 75 -2.39 4.36 10.47
C ASP A 75 -1.52 3.08 10.36
N ASP A 76 -0.54 2.96 11.26
CA ASP A 76 0.43 1.86 11.31
C ASP A 76 1.21 1.66 10.00
N GLY A 77 1.51 2.78 9.33
CA GLY A 77 2.06 2.80 7.98
C GLY A 77 3.38 2.01 7.89
N VAL A 78 4.29 2.20 8.85
CA VAL A 78 5.61 1.56 8.80
C VAL A 78 5.49 0.06 8.95
N ARG A 79 4.69 -0.41 9.92
CA ARG A 79 4.50 -1.85 10.17
C ARG A 79 3.83 -2.55 8.99
N ARG A 80 2.82 -1.91 8.39
CA ARG A 80 2.12 -2.43 7.20
C ARG A 80 3.03 -2.48 5.99
N SER A 81 3.80 -1.41 5.76
CA SER A 81 4.79 -1.35 4.67
C SER A 81 5.83 -2.45 4.79
N ARG A 82 6.42 -2.66 5.97
CA ARG A 82 7.40 -3.74 6.18
C ARG A 82 6.83 -5.13 5.89
N ARG A 83 5.60 -5.41 6.34
CA ARG A 83 4.92 -6.70 6.02
C ARG A 83 4.76 -6.89 4.52
N LEU A 84 4.39 -5.83 3.81
CA LEU A 84 4.22 -5.87 2.37
C LEU A 84 5.55 -5.97 1.61
N GLU A 85 6.58 -5.25 2.05
CA GLU A 85 7.93 -5.33 1.49
C GLU A 85 8.51 -6.74 1.59
N ASN A 86 8.34 -7.40 2.74
CA ASN A 86 8.78 -8.79 2.94
C ASN A 86 8.05 -9.79 2.04
N TRP A 87 6.89 -9.41 1.49
CA TRP A 87 6.14 -10.23 0.55
C TRP A 87 6.55 -10.01 -0.91
N LEU A 88 7.22 -8.90 -1.25
CA LEU A 88 7.66 -8.64 -2.62
C LEU A 88 8.76 -9.62 -3.06
N VAL A 89 8.83 -9.88 -4.37
CA VAL A 89 9.84 -10.77 -4.95
C VAL A 89 10.45 -10.20 -6.23
N GLY A 90 11.73 -10.52 -6.48
CA GLY A 90 12.44 -10.21 -7.72
C GLY A 90 12.29 -8.75 -8.16
N GLY A 91 11.86 -8.54 -9.41
CA GLY A 91 11.70 -7.22 -10.00
C GLY A 91 10.67 -6.30 -9.30
N GLN A 92 9.81 -6.83 -8.42
CA GLN A 92 8.92 -5.97 -7.61
C GLN A 92 9.72 -5.14 -6.60
N VAL A 93 10.77 -5.72 -6.02
CA VAL A 93 11.65 -5.03 -5.07
C VAL A 93 12.39 -3.89 -5.78
N GLU A 94 12.90 -4.15 -6.99
CA GLU A 94 13.58 -3.15 -7.81
C GLU A 94 12.65 -2.00 -8.21
N ARG A 95 11.40 -2.31 -8.60
CA ARG A 95 10.40 -1.28 -8.92
C ARG A 95 10.05 -0.40 -7.72
N LEU A 96 9.89 -1.00 -6.53
CA LEU A 96 9.68 -0.22 -5.31
C LEU A 96 10.87 0.71 -5.03
N PHE A 97 12.09 0.18 -5.16
CA PHE A 97 13.30 0.99 -4.99
C PHE A 97 13.33 2.18 -5.97
N GLY A 98 13.03 1.94 -7.25
CA GLY A 98 12.92 3.00 -8.25
C GLY A 98 11.87 4.06 -7.91
N ALA A 99 10.68 3.63 -7.47
CA ALA A 99 9.62 4.56 -7.05
C ALA A 99 10.04 5.40 -5.84
N ARG A 100 10.75 4.82 -4.87
CA ARG A 100 11.31 5.52 -3.71
C ARG A 100 12.34 6.57 -4.10
N VAL A 101 13.25 6.23 -5.01
CA VAL A 101 14.25 7.18 -5.53
C VAL A 101 13.58 8.35 -6.25
N ALA A 102 12.62 8.06 -7.14
CA ALA A 102 11.88 9.09 -7.86
C ALA A 102 11.11 10.02 -6.90
N PHE A 103 10.42 9.45 -5.91
CA PHE A 103 9.72 10.20 -4.88
C PHE A 103 10.66 11.10 -4.06
N THR A 104 11.80 10.57 -3.60
CA THR A 104 12.77 11.34 -2.81
C THR A 104 13.37 12.50 -3.63
N ASN A 105 13.70 12.25 -4.90
CA ASN A 105 14.21 13.30 -5.79
C ASN A 105 13.17 14.40 -6.04
N ALA A 106 11.92 14.02 -6.31
CA ALA A 106 10.83 14.97 -6.48
C ALA A 106 10.61 15.81 -5.21
N LEU A 107 10.57 15.17 -4.04
CA LEU A 107 10.37 15.88 -2.79
C LEU A 107 11.53 16.83 -2.47
N ALA A 108 12.78 16.40 -2.71
CA ALA A 108 13.96 17.26 -2.53
C ALA A 108 13.96 18.47 -3.48
N ALA A 109 13.48 18.31 -4.71
CA ALA A 109 13.35 19.41 -5.67
C ALA A 109 12.23 20.39 -5.29
N SER A 110 11.16 19.92 -4.65
CA SER A 110 9.97 20.72 -4.35
C SER A 110 9.97 21.38 -2.97
N VAL A 111 10.74 20.88 -1.99
CA VAL A 111 10.61 21.30 -0.59
C VAL A 111 11.76 22.22 -0.15
N GLN A 112 11.43 23.48 0.19
CA GLN A 112 12.34 24.41 0.88
C GLN A 112 12.28 24.30 2.42
N SER A 113 11.32 23.56 2.97
CA SER A 113 11.05 23.48 4.41
C SER A 113 11.73 22.27 5.08
N SER A 114 12.51 22.52 6.14
CA SER A 114 13.25 21.50 6.89
C SER A 114 12.35 20.48 7.62
N ALA A 115 11.08 20.80 7.88
CA ALA A 115 10.19 19.99 8.71
C ALA A 115 9.83 18.63 8.09
N LEU A 116 9.70 18.53 6.76
CA LEU A 116 9.35 17.28 6.08
C LEU A 116 10.52 16.29 6.02
N PHE A 117 11.77 16.78 6.10
CA PHE A 117 12.95 15.91 6.07
C PHE A 117 13.04 15.00 7.30
N GLY A 118 12.55 15.45 8.45
CA GLY A 118 12.47 14.62 9.66
C GLY A 118 11.58 13.39 9.49
N TYR A 119 10.65 13.40 8.54
CA TYR A 119 9.72 12.31 8.26
C TYR A 119 10.03 11.56 6.96
N LEU A 120 11.10 11.92 6.26
CA LEU A 120 11.40 11.42 4.92
C LEU A 120 11.49 9.88 4.88
N GLU A 121 12.14 9.29 5.88
CA GLU A 121 12.32 7.84 5.96
C GLU A 121 10.98 7.11 6.11
N ALA A 122 10.12 7.59 7.02
CA ALA A 122 8.79 7.03 7.23
C ALA A 122 7.90 7.21 5.98
N LEU A 123 7.92 8.39 5.36
CA LEU A 123 7.19 8.66 4.12
C LEU A 123 7.64 7.73 2.99
N ARG A 124 8.96 7.52 2.85
CA ARG A 124 9.54 6.59 1.86
C ARG A 124 9.18 5.14 2.15
N CYS A 125 9.11 4.75 3.43
CA CYS A 125 8.63 3.43 3.83
C CYS A 125 7.16 3.25 3.40
N ASN A 126 6.30 4.19 3.78
CA ASN A 126 4.86 4.19 3.56
C ASN A 126 4.44 4.28 2.09
N LEU A 127 5.34 4.73 1.21
CA LEU A 127 5.07 4.98 -0.20
C LEU A 127 4.41 3.80 -0.93
N ILE A 128 4.79 2.55 -0.58
CA ILE A 128 4.22 1.34 -1.18
C ILE A 128 2.73 1.16 -0.90
N LEU A 129 2.22 1.77 0.17
CA LEU A 129 0.82 1.67 0.56
C LEU A 129 -0.10 2.55 -0.29
N ALA A 130 0.47 3.48 -1.06
CA ALA A 130 -0.29 4.29 -2.01
C ALA A 130 -0.67 3.45 -3.24
N ASP A 131 -1.96 3.40 -3.58
CA ASP A 131 -2.51 2.62 -4.70
C ASP A 131 -1.71 2.70 -6.02
N PRO A 132 -1.34 3.90 -6.54
CA PRO A 132 -0.60 3.99 -7.80
C PRO A 132 0.79 3.35 -7.71
N VAL A 133 1.49 3.55 -6.58
CA VAL A 133 2.80 2.93 -6.32
C VAL A 133 2.66 1.43 -6.12
N LEU A 134 1.61 0.98 -5.43
CA LEU A 134 1.32 -0.44 -5.23
C LEU A 134 1.09 -1.15 -6.57
N LYS A 135 0.25 -0.58 -7.44
CA LYS A 135 -0.04 -1.12 -8.78
C LYS A 135 1.24 -1.22 -9.62
N TRP A 136 2.04 -0.15 -9.69
CA TRP A 136 3.32 -0.18 -10.39
C TRP A 136 4.27 -1.24 -9.81
N THR A 137 4.43 -1.25 -8.49
CA THR A 137 5.35 -2.17 -7.81
C THR A 137 4.97 -3.62 -8.07
N VAL A 138 3.70 -3.98 -7.86
CA VAL A 138 3.24 -5.37 -7.92
C VAL A 138 3.03 -5.84 -9.35
N LEU A 139 2.38 -5.03 -10.20
CA LEU A 139 1.97 -5.41 -11.56
C LEU A 139 2.92 -4.94 -12.66
N GLY A 140 3.77 -3.96 -12.39
CA GLY A 140 4.59 -3.32 -13.44
C GLY A 140 3.78 -2.43 -14.38
N ASP A 141 2.61 -1.94 -13.95
CA ASP A 141 1.77 -1.04 -14.75
C ASP A 141 2.37 0.37 -14.80
N ALA A 142 3.10 0.67 -15.88
CA ALA A 142 3.80 1.94 -16.06
C ALA A 142 2.85 3.15 -16.05
N ASN A 143 1.58 2.95 -16.40
CA ASN A 143 0.58 4.01 -16.41
C ASN A 143 0.01 4.30 -15.02
N ALA A 144 0.28 3.44 -14.03
CA ALA A 144 -0.19 3.63 -12.67
C ALA A 144 0.67 4.60 -11.87
N LEU A 145 1.94 4.80 -12.22
CA LEU A 145 2.86 5.66 -11.47
C LEU A 145 2.39 7.12 -11.56
N PRO A 146 2.24 7.86 -10.44
CA PRO A 146 1.84 9.25 -10.52
C PRO A 146 3.04 10.12 -10.95
N PRO A 147 2.80 11.30 -11.54
CA PRO A 147 3.86 12.28 -11.77
C PRO A 147 4.35 12.79 -10.41
N PHE A 148 5.47 12.25 -9.92
CA PHE A 148 5.97 12.49 -8.56
C PHE A 148 6.25 13.97 -8.29
N GLU A 149 6.63 14.74 -9.30
CA GLU A 149 6.91 16.17 -9.23
C GLU A 149 5.71 16.98 -8.71
N HIS A 150 4.49 16.53 -9.02
CA HIS A 150 3.25 17.18 -8.59
C HIS A 150 2.56 16.44 -7.43
N TRP A 151 2.90 15.16 -7.25
CA TRP A 151 2.24 14.28 -6.28
C TRP A 151 2.96 14.20 -4.94
N ALA A 152 4.30 14.25 -4.93
CA ALA A 152 5.11 13.94 -3.75
C ALA A 152 4.86 14.87 -2.57
N VAL A 153 4.71 16.18 -2.81
CA VAL A 153 4.48 17.17 -1.75
C VAL A 153 3.12 16.96 -1.09
N SER A 154 2.05 16.80 -1.88
CA SER A 154 0.70 16.56 -1.37
C SER A 154 0.63 15.26 -0.57
N TYR A 155 1.31 14.21 -1.06
CA TYR A 155 1.43 12.95 -0.33
C TYR A 155 2.18 13.13 0.99
N ALA A 156 3.32 13.83 0.98
CA ALA A 156 4.13 14.08 2.16
C ALA A 156 3.36 14.87 3.22
N ILE A 157 2.68 15.96 2.84
CA ILE A 157 1.86 16.76 3.76
C ILE A 157 0.72 15.92 4.36
N THR A 158 0.05 15.11 3.55
CA THR A 158 -1.08 14.29 4.01
C THR A 158 -0.65 13.23 5.03
N ASN A 159 0.54 12.66 4.85
CA ASN A 159 1.00 11.51 5.63
C ASN A 159 2.08 11.84 6.67
N ALA A 160 2.63 13.06 6.68
CA ALA A 160 3.57 13.53 7.71
C ALA A 160 2.79 13.97 8.97
N ARG A 161 2.37 12.99 9.79
CA ARG A 161 1.75 13.25 11.08
C ARG A 161 2.76 13.03 12.22
N PRO A 162 3.12 14.08 12.99
CA PRO A 162 4.19 14.02 13.99
C PRO A 162 4.02 12.93 15.05
N ASN A 163 2.82 12.77 15.61
CA ASN A 163 2.59 11.92 16.78
C ASN A 163 2.46 10.43 16.45
N GLU A 164 2.12 10.08 15.21
CA GLU A 164 1.97 8.69 14.75
C GLU A 164 3.33 8.16 14.29
N ILE A 165 4.10 8.96 13.53
CA ILE A 165 5.40 8.53 13.01
C ILE A 165 6.45 8.36 14.14
N GLU A 166 6.48 9.28 15.12
CA GLU A 166 7.46 9.20 16.21
C GLU A 166 7.20 7.99 17.13
N ASN A 167 5.93 7.62 17.35
CA ASN A 167 5.56 6.41 18.08
C ASN A 167 5.85 5.14 17.26
N GLU A 168 5.56 5.12 15.96
CA GLU A 168 5.84 3.99 15.08
C GLU A 168 7.34 3.69 14.96
N MET A 169 8.19 4.71 14.87
CA MET A 169 9.64 4.52 14.79
C MET A 169 10.26 4.04 16.10
N ARG A 170 9.74 4.45 17.26
CA ARG A 170 10.21 4.00 18.59
C ARG A 170 9.84 2.55 18.90
N VAL A 171 8.68 2.08 18.45
CA VAL A 171 8.24 0.69 18.63
C VAL A 171 8.94 -0.27 17.66
N ALA A 172 9.51 0.26 16.57
CA ALA A 172 10.10 -0.50 15.48
C ALA A 172 11.64 -0.63 15.55
N ALA A 173 12.29 -0.02 16.55
CA ALA A 173 13.72 -0.07 16.85
C ALA A 173 13.99 -1.06 18.00
#